data_AF-A0A811N189-F1
#
_entry.id   AF-A0A811N189-F1
#
_cell.length_a   1.000
_cell.length_b   1.000
_cell.length_c   1.000
_cell.angle_alpha   90.00
_cell.angle_beta   90.00
_cell.angle_gamma   90.00
#
_symmetry.space_group_name_H-M   'P 1'
#
loop_
_entity.id
_entity.type
_entity.pdbx_description
1 polymer ?
#
loop_
_entity_poly.entity_id
_entity_poly.type
_entity_poly.pdbx_seq_one_letter_code
_entity_poly.pdbx_strand_id
1 'polypeptide(L)'
;MEAIRKQASKLREQVARQQQAVMKQFGGGYGADGVFADEAEAQQHSKLEKLYISTRAAKHFQRDIVRGVEGYIVTGSKQVEIGNKLCEDGKKYGTENTCTSGSTLSKAALSFAKARSMMERKG
;
A
#
# COMPACT_ATOMS: atom_id res chain seq x y z
N MET A 1 72.59 32.69 15.14
CA MET A 1 71.75 31.89 16.05
C MET A 1 70.41 32.56 16.39
N GLU A 2 70.36 33.88 16.65
CA GLU A 2 69.09 34.57 17.00
C GLU A 2 68.08 34.72 15.85
N ALA A 3 68.54 34.98 14.62
CA ALA A 3 67.66 35.14 13.46
C ALA A 3 66.81 33.87 13.19
N ILE A 4 67.43 32.70 13.36
CA ILE A 4 66.76 31.39 13.21
C ILE A 4 65.70 31.20 14.31
N ARG A 5 66.01 31.56 15.56
CA ARG A 5 65.03 31.51 16.66
C ARG A 5 63.84 32.43 16.40
N LYS A 6 64.06 33.62 15.85
CA LYS A 6 63.02 34.59 15.52
C LYS A 6 62.13 34.16 14.35
N GLN A 7 62.68 33.42 13.38
CA GLN A 7 61.89 32.82 12.31
C GLN A 7 61.05 31.64 12.82
N ALA A 8 61.62 30.80 13.68
CA ALA A 8 60.90 29.68 14.29
C ALA A 8 59.73 30.16 15.17
N SER A 9 59.88 31.25 15.93
CA SER A 9 58.79 31.81 16.73
C SER A 9 57.66 32.37 15.86
N LYS A 10 57.99 33.08 14.77
CA LYS A 10 56.99 33.58 13.80
C LYS A 10 56.22 32.45 13.12
N LEU A 11 56.90 31.38 12.72
CA LEU A 11 56.26 30.21 12.11
C LEU A 11 55.30 29.54 13.10
N ARG A 12 55.71 29.35 14.35
CA ARG A 12 54.85 28.79 15.40
C ARG A 12 53.59 29.63 15.62
N GLU A 13 53.71 30.94 15.59
CA GLU A 13 52.57 31.86 15.76
C GLU A 13 51.64 31.85 14.54
N GLN A 14 52.19 31.75 13.32
CA GLN A 14 51.38 31.58 12.10
C GLN A 14 50.63 30.24 12.10
N VAL A 15 51.30 29.16 12.48
CA VAL A 15 50.68 27.82 12.59
C VAL A 15 49.60 27.82 13.67
N ALA A 16 49.84 28.42 14.83
CA ALA A 16 48.83 28.53 15.89
C ALA A 16 47.58 29.32 15.44
N ARG A 17 47.78 30.43 14.70
CA ARG A 17 46.67 31.20 14.12
C ARG A 17 45.90 30.42 13.07
N GLN A 18 46.60 29.69 12.18
CA GLN A 18 45.95 28.83 11.19
C GLN A 18 45.19 27.68 11.86
N GLN A 19 45.79 27.02 12.85
CA GLN A 19 45.12 25.97 13.62
C GLN A 19 43.89 26.49 14.35
N GLN A 20 43.94 27.71 14.91
CA GLN A 20 42.78 28.33 15.54
C GLN A 20 41.71 28.72 14.51
N ALA A 21 42.09 29.15 13.31
CA ALA A 21 41.15 29.45 12.22
C ALA A 21 40.48 28.18 11.67
N VAL A 22 41.26 27.10 11.48
CA VAL A 22 40.76 25.77 11.11
C VAL A 22 39.86 25.23 12.22
N MET A 23 40.25 25.31 13.49
CA MET A 23 39.37 24.92 14.59
C MET A 23 38.14 25.81 14.70
N LYS A 24 38.16 27.10 14.35
CA LYS A 24 36.93 27.90 14.30
C LYS A 24 36.04 27.52 13.12
N GLN A 25 36.63 27.23 11.96
CA GLN A 25 35.91 26.84 10.76
C GLN A 25 35.33 25.42 10.85
N PHE A 26 36.05 24.49 11.49
CA PHE A 26 35.71 23.05 11.54
C PHE A 26 35.34 22.55 12.94
N GLY A 27 35.78 23.20 14.01
CA GLY A 27 35.54 22.81 15.41
C GLY A 27 34.67 23.79 16.21
N GLY A 28 34.45 25.02 15.72
CA GLY A 28 33.69 26.09 16.40
C GLY A 28 32.59 26.70 15.53
N GLY A 29 32.38 26.16 14.32
CA GLY A 29 31.31 26.56 13.39
C GLY A 29 29.94 26.03 13.78
N TYR A 30 29.85 25.17 14.80
CA TYR A 30 28.60 24.76 15.43
C TYR A 30 28.19 25.77 16.52
N GLY A 31 28.18 27.07 16.20
CA GLY A 31 27.21 27.94 16.85
C GLY A 31 25.81 27.46 16.47
N ALA A 32 24.81 27.70 17.31
CA ALA A 32 23.36 27.55 17.08
C ALA A 32 22.94 26.89 15.75
N ASP A 33 23.23 27.53 14.60
CA ASP A 33 22.95 27.06 13.24
C ASP A 33 23.43 25.64 12.87
N GLY A 34 24.58 25.17 13.36
CA GLY A 34 25.05 23.80 13.09
C GLY A 34 24.26 22.71 13.82
N VAL A 35 23.74 23.04 15.02
CA VAL A 35 22.84 22.17 15.78
C VAL A 35 21.43 22.22 15.17
N PHE A 36 20.99 23.38 14.70
CA PHE A 36 19.70 23.52 14.00
C PHE A 36 19.68 22.83 12.63
N ALA A 37 20.81 22.81 11.91
CA ALA A 37 20.94 22.06 10.65
C ALA A 37 20.87 20.54 10.87
N ASP A 38 21.56 20.03 11.89
CA ASP A 38 21.50 18.62 12.30
C ASP A 38 20.09 18.21 12.77
N GLU A 39 19.41 19.06 13.53
CA GLU A 39 18.04 18.82 13.96
C GLU A 39 17.03 18.83 12.78
N ALA A 40 17.15 19.79 11.87
CA ALA A 40 16.30 19.85 10.69
C ALA A 40 16.50 18.64 9.75
N GLU A 41 17.75 18.19 9.60
CA GLU A 41 18.09 16.98 8.84
C GLU A 41 17.54 15.72 9.54
N ALA A 42 17.70 15.59 10.86
CA ALA A 42 17.12 14.50 11.64
C ALA A 42 15.58 14.46 11.56
N GLN A 43 14.93 15.63 11.63
CA GLN A 43 13.48 15.73 11.44
C GLN A 43 13.06 15.31 10.02
N GLN A 44 13.82 15.72 9.00
CA GLN A 44 13.53 15.33 7.62
C GLN A 44 13.73 13.83 7.39
N HIS A 45 14.78 13.24 7.97
CA HIS A 45 15.01 11.80 7.94
C HIS A 45 13.84 11.04 8.60
N SER A 46 13.36 11.50 9.76
CA SER A 46 12.20 10.90 10.43
C SER A 46 10.92 10.98 9.57
N LYS A 47 10.69 12.09 8.87
CA LYS A 47 9.54 12.22 7.95
C LYS A 47 9.65 11.25 6.78
N LEU A 48 10.85 11.09 6.20
CA LEU A 48 11.09 10.15 5.11
C LEU A 48 10.89 8.70 5.55
N GLU A 49 11.35 8.33 6.74
CA GLU A 49 11.14 6.99 7.29
C GLU A 49 9.64 6.68 7.47
N LYS A 50 8.89 7.61 8.06
CA LYS A 50 7.43 7.49 8.22
C LYS A 50 6.72 7.36 6.87
N LEU A 51 7.14 8.16 5.89
CA LEU A 51 6.60 8.12 4.53
C LEU A 51 6.89 6.79 3.84
N TYR A 52 8.10 6.25 3.99
CA TYR A 52 8.49 4.96 3.43
C TYR A 52 7.65 3.82 4.03
N ILE A 53 7.53 3.78 5.37
CA ILE A 53 6.75 2.76 6.07
C ILE A 53 5.27 2.83 5.65
N SER A 54 4.67 4.01 5.64
CA SER A 54 3.26 4.18 5.27
C SER A 54 3.00 3.84 3.80
N THR A 55 3.89 4.24 2.89
CA THR A 55 3.79 3.91 1.46
C THR A 55 3.90 2.41 1.23
N ARG A 56 4.84 1.75 1.91
CA ARG A 56 5.00 0.29 1.83
C ARG A 56 3.76 -0.43 2.35
N ALA A 57 3.22 -0.01 3.50
CA ALA A 57 2.00 -0.57 4.06
C ALA A 57 0.79 -0.38 3.13
N ALA A 58 0.61 0.84 2.58
CA ALA A 58 -0.45 1.14 1.63
C ALA A 58 -0.36 0.29 0.36
N LYS A 59 0.85 0.07 -0.19
CA LYS A 59 1.06 -0.82 -1.34
C LYS A 59 0.61 -2.25 -1.03
N HIS A 60 0.95 -2.78 0.13
CA HIS A 60 0.52 -4.12 0.54
C HIS A 60 -1.00 -4.18 0.69
N PHE A 61 -1.61 -3.19 1.35
CA PHE A 61 -3.05 -3.13 1.55
C PHE A 61 -3.83 -3.02 0.23
N GLN A 62 -3.38 -2.17 -0.70
CA GLN A 62 -3.97 -2.07 -2.05
C GLN A 62 -3.96 -3.43 -2.76
N ARG A 63 -2.84 -4.16 -2.67
CA ARG A 63 -2.70 -5.49 -3.25
C ARG A 63 -3.69 -6.49 -2.64
N ASP A 64 -3.99 -6.37 -1.35
CA ASP A 64 -4.92 -7.25 -0.66
C ASP A 64 -6.38 -6.91 -1.00
N ILE A 65 -6.71 -5.62 -1.15
CA ILE A 65 -8.01 -5.17 -1.70
C ILE A 65 -8.24 -5.75 -3.09
N VAL A 66 -7.26 -5.59 -4.00
CA VAL A 66 -7.38 -6.08 -5.38
C VAL A 66 -7.67 -7.58 -5.39
N ARG A 67 -6.90 -8.38 -4.64
CA ARG A 67 -7.15 -9.83 -4.55
C ARG A 67 -8.51 -10.17 -3.94
N GLY A 68 -8.95 -9.42 -2.93
CA GLY A 68 -10.26 -9.61 -2.32
C GLY A 68 -11.40 -9.36 -3.32
N VAL A 69 -11.29 -8.28 -4.11
CA VAL A 69 -12.27 -7.94 -5.16
C VAL A 69 -12.25 -8.94 -6.29
N GLU A 70 -11.08 -9.34 -6.79
CA GLU A 70 -10.94 -10.38 -7.81
C GLU A 70 -11.56 -11.71 -7.35
N GLY A 71 -11.29 -12.12 -6.11
CA GLY A 71 -11.90 -13.31 -5.51
C GLY A 71 -13.42 -13.20 -5.43
N TYR A 72 -13.94 -12.05 -5.00
CA TYR A 72 -15.38 -11.80 -4.95
C TYR A 72 -16.03 -11.88 -6.33
N ILE A 73 -15.41 -11.30 -7.36
CA ILE A 73 -15.91 -11.36 -8.75
C ILE A 73 -15.93 -12.80 -9.26
N VAL A 74 -14.86 -13.56 -9.03
CA VAL A 74 -14.77 -14.97 -9.46
C VAL A 74 -15.85 -15.81 -8.80
N THR A 75 -15.99 -15.70 -7.47
CA THR A 75 -17.02 -16.44 -6.73
C THR A 75 -18.42 -16.02 -7.11
N GLY A 76 -18.68 -14.71 -7.22
CA GLY A 76 -19.97 -14.16 -7.63
C GLY A 76 -20.37 -14.61 -9.04
N SER A 77 -19.44 -14.57 -9.99
CA SER A 77 -19.67 -15.07 -11.35
C SER A 77 -20.02 -16.55 -11.35
N LYS A 78 -19.34 -17.37 -10.54
CA LYS A 78 -19.65 -18.79 -10.43
C LYS A 78 -21.03 -19.05 -9.81
N GLN A 79 -21.42 -18.27 -8.81
CA GLN A 79 -22.76 -18.36 -8.21
C GLN A 79 -23.87 -18.01 -9.20
N VAL A 80 -23.65 -16.97 -10.03
CA VAL A 80 -24.58 -16.60 -11.10
C VAL A 80 -24.69 -17.74 -12.12
N GLU A 81 -23.58 -18.30 -12.58
CA GLU A 81 -23.55 -19.44 -13.52
C GLU A 81 -24.34 -20.64 -12.98
N ILE A 82 -24.07 -21.05 -11.72
CA ILE A 82 -24.78 -22.16 -11.06
C ILE A 82 -26.28 -21.85 -10.96
N GLY A 83 -26.63 -20.64 -10.55
CA GLY A 83 -28.04 -20.22 -10.42
C GLY A 83 -28.78 -20.20 -11.76
N ASN A 84 -28.10 -19.81 -12.84
CA ASN A 84 -28.66 -19.82 -14.19
C ASN A 84 -28.87 -21.25 -14.68
N LYS A 85 -27.88 -22.12 -14.52
CA LYS A 85 -27.99 -23.53 -14.89
C LYS A 85 -29.12 -24.24 -14.13
N LEU A 86 -29.22 -24.03 -12.82
CA LEU A 86 -30.31 -24.58 -12.01
C LEU A 86 -31.69 -24.07 -12.45
N CYS A 87 -31.79 -22.79 -12.85
CA CYS A 87 -33.01 -22.21 -13.39
C CYS A 87 -33.41 -22.87 -14.72
N GLU A 88 -32.45 -23.05 -15.64
CA GLU A 88 -32.68 -23.73 -16.93
C GLU A 88 -33.11 -25.19 -16.73
N ASP A 89 -32.37 -25.94 -15.91
CA ASP A 89 -32.69 -27.34 -15.59
C ASP A 89 -34.07 -27.45 -14.91
N GLY A 90 -34.39 -26.52 -14.00
CA GLY A 90 -35.69 -26.45 -13.35
C GLY A 90 -36.85 -26.14 -14.30
N LYS A 91 -36.65 -25.24 -15.27
CA LYS A 91 -37.64 -24.99 -16.35
C LYS A 91 -37.84 -26.25 -17.16
N LYS A 92 -36.75 -26.86 -17.64
CA LYS A 92 -36.76 -28.06 -18.47
C LYS A 92 -37.49 -29.21 -17.78
N TYR A 93 -37.12 -29.50 -16.53
CA TYR A 93 -37.76 -30.52 -15.70
C TYR A 93 -39.26 -30.24 -15.50
N GLY A 94 -39.61 -28.99 -15.19
CA GLY A 94 -40.99 -28.57 -14.99
C GLY A 94 -41.87 -28.67 -16.24
N THR A 95 -41.31 -28.48 -17.44
CA THR A 95 -42.05 -28.52 -18.71
C THR A 95 -42.09 -29.90 -19.35
N GLU A 96 -41.02 -30.69 -19.25
CA GLU A 96 -40.88 -31.97 -19.97
C GLU A 96 -41.43 -33.18 -19.19
N ASN A 97 -41.49 -33.15 -17.86
CA ASN A 97 -42.02 -34.25 -17.04
C ASN A 97 -43.56 -34.17 -16.83
N THR A 98 -44.30 -34.06 -17.93
CA THR A 98 -45.78 -34.03 -17.94
C THR A 98 -46.44 -35.41 -17.94
N CYS A 99 -45.67 -36.50 -18.06
CA CYS A 99 -46.18 -37.88 -18.15
C CYS A 99 -46.75 -38.43 -16.83
N THR A 100 -46.48 -37.78 -15.69
CA THR A 100 -47.23 -38.00 -14.45
C THR A 100 -47.87 -36.67 -14.07
N SER A 101 -49.20 -36.58 -14.15
CA SER A 101 -49.96 -35.36 -13.92
C SER A 101 -49.53 -34.67 -12.61
N GLY A 102 -48.86 -33.52 -12.72
CA GLY A 102 -48.78 -32.55 -11.63
C GLY A 102 -48.06 -33.00 -10.36
N SER A 103 -46.90 -33.65 -10.46
CA SER A 103 -46.05 -33.86 -9.28
C SER A 103 -45.72 -32.50 -8.64
N THR A 104 -45.86 -32.41 -7.31
CA THR A 104 -45.55 -31.20 -6.53
C THR A 104 -44.15 -30.67 -6.85
N LEU A 105 -43.21 -31.57 -7.14
CA LEU A 105 -41.84 -31.26 -7.51
C LEU A 105 -41.72 -30.53 -8.85
N SER A 106 -42.44 -30.96 -9.89
CA SER A 106 -42.44 -30.29 -11.21
C SER A 106 -42.96 -28.86 -11.12
N LYS A 107 -44.06 -28.65 -10.38
CA LYS A 107 -44.63 -27.31 -10.14
C LYS A 107 -43.66 -26.42 -9.34
N ALA A 108 -43.02 -26.97 -8.31
CA ALA A 108 -42.04 -26.26 -7.50
C ALA A 108 -40.81 -25.84 -8.33
N ALA A 109 -40.27 -26.74 -9.15
CA ALA A 109 -39.13 -26.46 -10.03
C ALA A 109 -39.44 -25.33 -11.03
N LEU A 110 -40.62 -25.38 -11.67
CA LEU A 110 -41.06 -24.34 -12.60
C LEU A 110 -41.29 -22.99 -11.90
N SER A 111 -41.86 -23.00 -10.70
CA SER A 111 -42.08 -21.79 -9.89
C SER A 111 -40.76 -21.14 -9.49
N PHE A 112 -39.81 -21.93 -8.96
CA PHE A 112 -38.46 -21.47 -8.63
C PHE A 112 -37.79 -20.81 -9.82
N ALA A 113 -37.81 -21.47 -10.98
CA ALA A 113 -37.12 -20.96 -12.15
C ALA A 113 -37.75 -19.67 -12.72
N LYS A 114 -39.07 -19.52 -12.62
CA LYS A 114 -39.75 -18.25 -12.95
C LYS A 114 -39.34 -17.14 -11.99
N ALA A 115 -39.33 -17.40 -10.69
CA ALA A 115 -38.91 -16.43 -9.68
C ALA A 115 -37.45 -15.99 -9.89
N ARG A 116 -36.53 -16.94 -10.09
CA ARG A 116 -35.12 -16.67 -10.39
C ARG A 116 -34.95 -15.84 -11.65
N SER A 117 -35.65 -16.19 -12.73
CA SER A 117 -35.62 -15.44 -13.99
C SER A 117 -36.15 -14.01 -13.85
N MET A 118 -37.07 -13.75 -12.90
CA MET A 118 -37.55 -12.40 -12.61
C MET A 118 -36.56 -11.59 -11.77
N MET A 119 -35.83 -12.24 -10.85
CA MET A 119 -34.79 -11.57 -10.05
C MET A 119 -33.64 -11.08 -10.93
N GLU A 120 -33.15 -11.92 -11.85
CA GLU A 120 -32.05 -11.55 -12.77
C GLU A 120 -32.43 -10.43 -13.75
N ARG A 121 -33.72 -10.23 -14.02
CA ARG A 121 -34.21 -9.20 -14.95
C ARG A 121 -34.40 -7.82 -14.30
N LYS A 122 -34.30 -7.74 -12.97
CA LYS A 122 -34.56 -6.54 -12.17
C LYS A 122 -33.32 -6.05 -11.40
N GLY A 123 -32.21 -6.79 -11.45
CA GLY A 123 -30.89 -6.32 -11.02
C GLY A 123 -30.18 -5.59 -12.15
#